data_AF-A0A7L3KCC4-F1
#
_entry.id   AF-A0A7L3KCC4-F1
#
_cell.length_a   1.000
_cell.length_b   1.000
_cell.length_c   1.000
_cell.angle_alpha   90.00
_cell.angle_beta   90.00
_cell.angle_gamma   90.00
#
_symmetry.space_group_name_H-M   'P 1'
#
loop_
_entity.id
_entity.type
_entity.pdbx_description
1 polymer ?
#
loop_
_entity_poly.entity_id
_entity_poly.type
_entity_poly.pdbx_seq_one_letter_code
_entity_poly.pdbx_strand_id
1 'polypeptide(L)'
;KNYTWVCLPKYSPRPLKEGLTVFTDVGKTSQKAATVWNTEGYWQQHILEAEPGDSLQTLELAAVCWAVTRWCQQEINIVMDSLYVAGVVQQIEDAVIRETQNECLL
;
A
#
# COMPACT_ATOMS: atom_id res chain seq x y z
N LYS A 1 10.35 26.62 18.79
CA LYS A 1 9.60 25.60 19.57
C LYS A 1 9.47 24.38 18.68
N ASN A 2 10.24 23.32 18.96
CA ASN A 2 10.23 22.08 18.18
C ASN A 2 9.04 21.23 18.65
N TYR A 3 8.01 21.12 17.80
CA TYR A 3 6.89 20.22 18.01
C TYR A 3 7.27 18.84 17.45
N THR A 4 8.11 18.09 18.17
CA THR A 4 8.56 16.74 17.78
C THR A 4 7.55 15.63 18.10
N TRP A 5 6.32 15.97 18.52
CA TRP A 5 5.32 15.01 19.00
C TRP A 5 4.16 14.76 18.04
N VAL A 6 4.15 15.40 16.87
CA VAL A 6 3.13 15.11 15.86
C VAL A 6 3.68 14.00 14.98
N CYS A 7 3.18 12.77 15.18
CA CYS A 7 3.32 11.72 14.17
C CYS A 7 2.67 12.23 12.89
N LEU A 8 3.50 12.61 11.91
CA LEU A 8 3.01 12.93 10.58
C LEU A 8 2.37 11.66 10.00
N PRO A 9 1.21 11.75 9.33
CA PRO A 9 0.63 10.61 8.64
C PRO A 9 1.66 10.06 7.66
N LYS A 10 1.82 8.72 7.56
CA LYS A 10 2.79 8.11 6.64
C LYS A 10 2.29 8.09 5.19
N TYR A 11 1.17 8.74 4.90
CA TYR A 11 0.60 8.89 3.56
C TYR A 11 0.42 10.36 3.19
N SER A 12 0.52 10.66 1.90
CA SER A 12 0.33 12.00 1.35
C SER A 12 -0.96 12.06 0.52
N PRO A 13 -1.79 13.11 0.67
CA PRO A 13 -2.97 13.31 -0.18
C PRO A 13 -2.61 13.72 -1.61
N ARG A 14 -1.33 13.99 -1.88
CA ARG A 14 -0.80 14.33 -3.22
C ARG A 14 0.32 13.35 -3.61
N PRO A 15 0.46 13.02 -4.90
CA PRO A 15 1.58 12.22 -5.37
C PRO A 15 2.93 12.82 -4.95
N LEU A 16 3.83 11.97 -4.49
CA LEU A 16 5.20 12.30 -4.12
C LEU A 16 6.01 12.51 -5.40
N LYS A 17 6.65 13.67 -5.56
CA LYS A 17 7.36 14.03 -6.80
C LYS A 17 8.54 13.12 -7.11
N GLU A 18 9.28 12.72 -6.08
CA GLU A 18 10.47 11.86 -6.18
C GLU A 18 10.16 10.39 -5.83
N GLY A 19 8.89 10.07 -5.54
CA GLY A 19 8.48 8.75 -5.11
C GLY A 19 8.31 7.77 -6.27
N LEU A 20 8.78 6.54 -6.10
CA LEU A 20 8.63 5.48 -7.11
C LEU A 20 7.14 5.21 -7.33
N THR A 21 6.68 5.26 -8.59
CA THR A 21 5.28 4.94 -8.90
C THR A 21 5.12 3.47 -9.20
N VAL A 22 4.26 2.83 -8.42
CA VAL A 22 3.97 1.40 -8.46
C VAL A 22 2.50 1.24 -8.83
N PHE A 23 2.24 0.50 -9.90
CA PHE A 23 0.89 0.17 -10.35
C PHE A 23 0.55 -1.26 -9.93
N THR A 24 -0.62 -1.46 -9.35
CA THR A 24 -1.12 -2.79 -8.96
C THR A 24 -2.40 -3.09 -9.72
N ASP A 25 -2.54 -4.32 -10.21
CA ASP A 25 -3.74 -4.82 -10.90
C ASP A 25 -3.90 -6.32 -10.63
N VAL A 26 -5.14 -6.82 -10.69
CA VAL A 26 -5.48 -8.24 -10.57
C VAL A 26 -6.26 -8.72 -11.78
N GLY A 27 -5.70 -9.70 -12.48
CA GLY A 27 -6.40 -10.38 -13.55
C GLY A 27 -7.40 -11.40 -13.02
N LYS A 28 -8.70 -11.12 -13.17
CA LYS A 28 -9.77 -12.04 -12.74
C LYS A 28 -9.68 -13.44 -13.36
N THR A 29 -9.36 -13.52 -14.66
CA THR A 29 -9.27 -14.79 -15.38
C THR A 29 -7.95 -15.51 -15.11
N SER A 30 -6.86 -14.76 -14.97
CA SER A 30 -5.54 -15.33 -14.69
C SER A 30 -5.36 -15.72 -13.22
N GLN A 31 -6.17 -15.17 -12.32
CA GLN A 31 -6.00 -15.28 -10.86
C GLN A 31 -4.59 -14.88 -10.43
N LYS A 32 -4.09 -13.79 -11.00
CA LYS A 32 -2.74 -13.26 -10.75
C LYS A 32 -2.81 -11.78 -10.43
N ALA A 33 -2.10 -11.38 -9.38
CA ALA A 33 -1.85 -10.00 -9.03
C ALA A 33 -0.53 -9.57 -9.69
N ALA A 34 -0.56 -8.49 -10.45
CA ALA A 34 0.63 -7.88 -11.03
C ALA A 34 0.95 -6.57 -10.30
N THR A 35 2.22 -6.38 -9.99
CA THR A 35 2.77 -5.11 -9.52
C THR A 35 3.82 -4.66 -10.51
N VAL A 36 3.67 -3.48 -11.08
CA VAL A 36 4.52 -2.96 -12.16
C VAL A 36 5.07 -1.60 -11.77
N TRP A 37 6.35 -1.37 -11.99
CA TRP A 37 7.00 -0.09 -11.69
C TRP A 37 8.07 0.23 -12.73
N ASN A 38 8.40 1.50 -12.88
CA ASN A 38 9.45 1.96 -13.79
C ASN A 38 10.66 2.43 -12.98
N THR A 39 11.83 1.87 -13.26
CA THR A 39 13.11 2.29 -12.69
C THR A 39 14.02 2.73 -13.82
N GLU A 40 14.42 4.01 -13.83
CA GLU A 40 15.38 4.55 -14.82
C GLU A 40 14.98 4.29 -16.28
N GLY A 41 13.68 4.31 -16.59
CA GLY A 41 13.17 4.05 -17.94
C GLY A 41 12.88 2.58 -18.25
N TYR A 42 13.23 1.65 -17.35
CA TYR A 42 12.97 0.22 -17.51
C TYR A 42 11.76 -0.23 -16.69
N TRP A 43 10.81 -0.89 -17.35
CA TRP A 43 9.65 -1.48 -16.69
C TRP A 43 10.00 -2.81 -16.04
N GLN A 44 9.67 -2.93 -14.77
CA GLN A 44 9.82 -4.13 -13.95
C GLN A 44 8.44 -4.60 -13.50
N GLN A 45 8.30 -5.90 -13.29
CA GLN A 45 7.06 -6.49 -12.82
C GLN A 45 7.31 -7.55 -11.76
N HIS A 46 6.35 -7.71 -10.87
CA HIS A 46 6.22 -8.81 -9.93
C HIS A 46 4.83 -9.40 -10.05
N ILE A 47 4.74 -10.72 -10.01
CA ILE A 47 3.48 -11.45 -10.16
C ILE A 47 3.28 -12.31 -8.93
N LEU A 48 2.13 -12.14 -8.28
CA LEU A 48 1.61 -13.00 -7.23
C LEU A 48 0.57 -13.92 -7.85
N GLU A 49 0.65 -15.21 -7.54
CA GLU A 49 -0.34 -16.20 -7.95
C GLU A 49 -1.31 -16.46 -6.80
N ALA A 50 -2.58 -16.69 -7.12
CA ALA A 50 -3.59 -16.99 -6.12
C ALA A 50 -3.37 -18.33 -5.43
N GLU A 51 -3.55 -18.35 -4.11
CA GLU A 51 -3.65 -19.57 -3.34
C GLU A 51 -5.11 -20.05 -3.23
N PRO A 52 -5.36 -21.34 -2.95
CA PRO A 52 -6.71 -21.84 -2.73
C PRO A 52 -7.42 -21.09 -1.59
N GLY A 53 -8.52 -20.41 -1.93
CA GLY A 53 -9.29 -19.60 -0.98
C GLY A 53 -9.07 -18.10 -1.11
N ASP A 54 -8.13 -17.66 -1.95
CA ASP A 54 -7.98 -16.26 -2.29
C ASP A 54 -9.16 -15.73 -3.09
N SER A 55 -9.56 -14.52 -2.74
CA SER A 55 -10.49 -13.70 -3.52
C SER A 55 -9.71 -12.68 -4.34
N LEU A 56 -10.36 -12.06 -5.32
CA LEU A 56 -9.75 -10.95 -6.06
C LEU A 56 -9.33 -9.80 -5.13
N GLN A 57 -10.14 -9.50 -4.11
CA GLN A 57 -9.85 -8.43 -3.15
C GLN A 57 -8.64 -8.75 -2.27
N THR A 58 -8.46 -10.01 -1.86
CA THR A 58 -7.28 -10.41 -1.07
C THR A 58 -6.02 -10.37 -1.92
N LEU A 59 -6.11 -10.72 -3.21
CA LEU A 59 -5.00 -10.58 -4.15
C LEU A 59 -4.62 -9.14 -4.43
N GLU A 60 -5.60 -8.25 -4.61
CA GLU A 60 -5.35 -6.81 -4.81
C GLU A 60 -4.64 -6.23 -3.59
N LEU A 61 -5.12 -6.58 -2.38
CA LEU A 61 -4.48 -6.17 -1.14
C LEU A 61 -3.08 -6.78 -0.99
N ALA A 62 -2.88 -8.04 -1.38
CA ALA A 62 -1.58 -8.71 -1.33
C ALA A 62 -0.55 -8.01 -2.24
N ALA A 63 -0.94 -7.57 -3.44
CA ALA A 63 -0.08 -6.79 -4.34
C ALA A 63 0.36 -5.47 -3.69
N VAL A 64 -0.56 -4.77 -3.02
CA VAL A 64 -0.25 -3.53 -2.29
C VAL A 64 0.65 -3.80 -1.09
N CYS A 65 0.36 -4.83 -0.29
CA CYS A 65 1.20 -5.24 0.84
C CYS A 65 2.62 -5.59 0.38
N TRP A 66 2.75 -6.30 -0.75
CA TRP A 66 4.03 -6.62 -1.34
C TRP A 66 4.79 -5.34 -1.73
N ALA A 67 4.14 -4.40 -2.42
CA ALA A 67 4.75 -3.12 -2.80
C ALA A 67 5.23 -2.33 -1.57
N VAL A 68 4.37 -2.16 -0.56
CA VAL A 68 4.74 -1.45 0.69
C VAL A 68 5.88 -2.15 1.41
N THR A 69 5.89 -3.48 1.45
CA THR A 69 6.96 -4.26 2.10
C THR A 69 8.28 -4.14 1.32
N ARG A 70 8.22 -4.19 -0.01
CA ARG A 70 9.39 -4.13 -0.90
C ARG A 70 10.14 -2.80 -0.80
N TRP A 71 9.42 -1.72 -0.53
CA TRP A 71 9.92 -0.35 -0.46
C TRP A 71 9.59 0.33 0.88
N CYS A 72 9.60 -0.44 1.98
CA CYS A 72 9.24 0.07 3.30
C CYS A 72 10.13 1.21 3.84
N GLN A 73 11.31 1.40 3.24
CA GLN A 73 12.28 2.45 3.56
C GLN A 73 12.31 3.59 2.53
N GLN A 74 11.47 3.54 1.50
CA GLN A 74 11.45 4.49 0.39
C GLN A 74 10.06 5.12 0.23
N GLU A 75 10.04 6.33 -0.31
CA GLU A 75 8.81 6.99 -0.71
C GLU A 75 8.27 6.35 -2.00
N ILE A 76 7.02 5.86 -1.95
CA ILE A 76 6.35 5.25 -3.10
C ILE A 76 4.96 5.86 -3.30
N ASN A 77 4.54 5.94 -4.57
CA ASN A 77 3.17 6.23 -4.97
C ASN A 77 2.54 4.92 -5.45
N ILE A 78 1.54 4.41 -4.74
CA ILE A 78 0.81 3.21 -5.17
C ILE A 78 -0.45 3.64 -5.93
N VAL A 79 -0.58 3.17 -7.17
CA VAL A 79 -1.74 3.36 -8.03
C VAL A 79 -2.48 2.04 -8.09
N MET A 80 -3.69 2.04 -7.56
CA MET A 80 -4.62 0.91 -7.56
C MET A 80 -5.97 1.36 -8.12
N ASP A 81 -6.66 0.46 -8.81
CA ASP A 81 -8.01 0.67 -9.34
C ASP A 81 -9.11 0.18 -8.38
N SER A 82 -8.73 -0.52 -7.31
CA SER A 82 -9.64 -1.00 -6.28
C SER A 82 -9.91 0.04 -5.20
N LEU A 83 -11.12 0.62 -5.23
CA LEU A 83 -11.61 1.51 -4.19
C LEU A 83 -11.70 0.81 -2.81
N TYR A 84 -11.97 -0.50 -2.82
CA TYR A 84 -12.01 -1.32 -1.60
C TYR A 84 -10.63 -1.34 -0.94
N VAL A 85 -9.58 -1.71 -1.68
CA VAL A 85 -8.22 -1.77 -1.14
C VAL A 85 -7.73 -0.40 -0.71
N ALA A 86 -8.02 0.66 -1.48
CA ALA A 86 -7.68 2.03 -1.09
C ALA A 86 -8.30 2.40 0.27
N GLY A 87 -9.57 2.05 0.48
CA GLY A 87 -10.25 2.27 1.75
C GLY A 87 -9.65 1.47 2.91
N VAL A 88 -9.32 0.19 2.70
CA VAL A 88 -8.68 -0.67 3.71
C VAL A 88 -7.31 -0.13 4.11
N VAL A 89 -6.46 0.23 3.15
CA VAL A 89 -5.12 0.77 3.41
C VAL A 89 -5.20 2.08 4.21
N GLN A 90 -6.11 2.97 3.83
CA GLN A 90 -6.31 4.22 4.57
C GLN A 90 -6.80 3.97 6.01
N GLN A 91 -7.73 3.04 6.20
CA GLN A 91 -8.22 2.68 7.54
C GLN A 91 -7.13 2.06 8.42
N ILE A 92 -6.25 1.23 7.85
CA ILE A 92 -5.12 0.63 8.59
C ILE A 92 -4.17 1.72 9.07
N GLU A 93 -3.81 2.67 8.20
CA GLU A 93 -2.94 3.79 8.58
C GLU A 93 -3.59 4.68 9.64
N ASP A 94 -4.86 5.03 9.47
CA ASP A 94 -5.61 5.80 10.47
C ASP A 94 -5.72 5.06 11.82
N ALA A 95 -5.84 3.72 11.80
CA ALA A 95 -5.90 2.89 13.00
C ALA A 95 -4.54 2.78 13.71
N VAL A 96 -3.45 2.65 12.96
CA VAL A 96 -2.07 2.63 13.49
C VAL A 96 -1.72 3.97 14.15
N ILE A 97 -2.14 5.10 13.55
CA ILE A 97 -1.94 6.43 14.14
C ILE A 97 -2.77 6.61 15.43
N ARG A 98 -3.86 5.86 15.58
CA ARG A 98 -4.75 5.88 16.75
C ARG A 98 -4.33 4.93 17.87
N GLU A 99 -3.10 4.40 17.91
CA GLU A 99 -2.58 3.78 19.13
C GLU A 99 -2.83 4.73 20.31
N THR A 100 -3.76 4.30 21.16
CA THR A 100 -4.50 5.18 22.04
C THR A 100 -3.59 5.72 23.14
N GLN A 101 -3.60 7.04 23.35
CA GLN A 101 -3.21 7.66 24.63
C GLN A 101 -4.23 7.32 25.75
N ASN A 102 -4.83 6.14 25.73
CA ASN A 102 -5.69 5.67 26.81
C ASN A 102 -4.85 4.73 27.68
N GLU A 103 -4.03 5.31 28.55
CA GLU A 103 -3.68 4.62 29.78
C GLU A 103 -4.97 4.46 30.61
N CYS A 104 -5.30 3.20 30.92
CA CYS A 104 -6.38 2.75 31.80
C CYS A 104 -7.83 2.88 31.31
N LEU A 105 -8.38 1.75 30.86
CA LEU A 105 -9.60 1.17 31.45
C LEU A 105 -9.40 -0.35 31.58
N LEU A 106 -8.64 -0.77 32.59
CA LEU A 106 -8.80 -2.07 33.26
C LEU A 106 -9.50 -1.83 34.59
#